data_AF-A0A323VA43-F1
#
_entry.id   AF-A0A323VA43-F1
#
_cell.length_a   1.000
_cell.length_b   1.000
_cell.length_c   1.000
_cell.angle_alpha   90.00
_cell.angle_beta   90.00
_cell.angle_gamma   90.00
#
_symmetry.space_group_name_H-M   'P 1'
#
loop_
_entity.id
_entity.type
_entity.pdbx_description
1 polymer ?
#
loop_
_entity_poly.entity_id
_entity_poly.type
_entity_poly.pdbx_seq_one_letter_code
_entity_poly.pdbx_strand_id
1 'polypeptide(L)'
;MITTPLTRWFDLDTPVFGAPMAGVAGGELARAVSLGGGLGMIGVGSETPAEWVVEQARVPAEADVSYGIGLMAWALELRPELLAAAIAAEPVLVSVGFGDPAPFVGPLHDAGIAVATPVNTLADLDRALGAGADVIVAQGTEAGGHTGHRATLPLLQEVLAATDRPVLAAGGVATGAGL
;
A
#
# COMPACT_ATOMS: atom_id res chain seq x y z
N MET A 1 7.57 -18.42 12.06
CA MET A 1 6.93 -17.81 10.87
C MET A 1 5.49 -17.50 11.24
N ILE A 2 5.05 -16.26 11.10
CA ILE A 2 3.66 -15.84 11.42
C ILE A 2 2.87 -15.92 10.13
N THR A 3 1.91 -16.84 10.04
CA THR A 3 1.10 -17.02 8.84
C THR A 3 -0.22 -16.26 8.98
N THR A 4 -0.50 -15.37 8.03
CA THR A 4 -1.74 -14.58 7.96
C THR A 4 -2.39 -14.75 6.57
N PRO A 5 -3.62 -14.25 6.35
CA PRO A 5 -4.19 -14.19 5.00
C PRO A 5 -3.28 -13.44 4.01
N LEU A 6 -2.63 -12.35 4.45
CA LEU A 6 -1.75 -11.54 3.61
C LEU A 6 -0.46 -12.27 3.25
N THR A 7 0.16 -12.98 4.19
CA THR A 7 1.38 -13.74 3.88
C THR A 7 1.12 -14.87 2.90
N ARG A 8 -0.05 -15.53 2.99
CA ARG A 8 -0.45 -16.57 2.01
C ARG A 8 -0.78 -15.98 0.64
N TRP A 9 -1.39 -14.80 0.61
CA TRP A 9 -1.80 -14.17 -0.63
C TRP A 9 -0.59 -13.65 -1.42
N PHE A 10 0.32 -12.94 -0.76
CA PHE A 10 1.48 -12.33 -1.41
C PHE A 10 2.76 -13.17 -1.33
N ASP A 11 2.65 -14.42 -0.87
CA ASP A 11 3.76 -15.36 -0.68
C ASP A 11 4.93 -14.77 0.13
N LEU A 12 4.62 -14.34 1.36
CA LEU A 12 5.57 -13.66 2.27
C LEU A 12 5.96 -14.57 3.44
N ASP A 13 7.21 -14.46 3.89
CA ASP A 13 7.68 -15.13 5.12
C ASP A 13 7.23 -14.42 6.40
N THR A 14 7.04 -13.09 6.31
CA THR A 14 6.71 -12.22 7.43
C THR A 14 5.60 -11.24 7.04
N PRO A 15 4.58 -11.02 7.89
CA PRO A 15 3.47 -10.10 7.62
C PRO A 15 3.88 -8.62 7.80
N VAL A 16 4.99 -8.20 7.19
CA VAL A 16 5.53 -6.84 7.28
C VAL A 16 5.57 -6.23 5.90
N PHE A 17 4.95 -5.05 5.78
CA PHE A 17 4.88 -4.29 4.54
C PHE A 17 5.72 -3.03 4.71
N GLY A 18 6.71 -2.85 3.83
CA GLY A 18 7.50 -1.61 3.77
C GLY A 18 6.65 -0.51 3.14
N ALA A 19 6.16 0.42 3.96
CA ALA A 19 5.22 1.45 3.52
C ALA A 19 5.77 2.28 2.34
N PRO A 20 4.94 2.61 1.35
CA PRO A 20 5.36 3.46 0.25
C PRO A 20 5.51 4.91 0.73
N MET A 21 6.74 5.40 0.79
CA MET A 21 7.07 6.75 1.27
C MET A 21 7.66 7.58 0.13
N ALA A 22 6.89 8.54 -0.41
CA ALA A 22 7.37 9.42 -1.47
C ALA A 22 8.66 10.15 -1.06
N GLY A 23 9.66 10.15 -1.95
CA GLY A 23 10.98 10.74 -1.71
C GLY A 23 11.94 9.90 -0.85
N VAL A 24 11.49 8.77 -0.30
CA VAL A 24 12.29 7.88 0.57
C VAL A 24 12.34 6.45 0.03
N ALA A 25 11.18 5.89 -0.31
CA ALA A 25 11.05 4.49 -0.72
C ALA A 25 11.19 4.33 -2.24
N GLY A 26 12.41 4.10 -2.69
CA GLY A 26 12.73 3.68 -4.07
C GLY A 26 12.81 2.17 -4.24
N GLY A 27 13.19 1.72 -5.44
CA GLY A 27 13.27 0.30 -5.81
C GLY A 27 14.26 -0.50 -4.96
N GLU A 28 15.37 0.12 -4.57
CA GLU A 28 16.38 -0.50 -3.69
C GLU A 28 15.84 -0.84 -2.29
N LEU A 29 15.06 0.06 -1.70
CA LEU A 29 14.42 -0.21 -0.40
C LEU A 29 13.33 -1.28 -0.55
N ALA A 30 12.52 -1.20 -1.61
CA ALA A 30 11.49 -2.20 -1.89
C ALA A 30 12.12 -3.60 -2.03
N ARG A 31 13.18 -3.72 -2.84
CA ARG A 31 13.94 -4.98 -3.00
C ARG A 31 14.47 -5.50 -1.67
N ALA A 32 15.09 -4.64 -0.86
CA ALA A 32 15.68 -5.05 0.42
C ALA A 32 14.64 -5.57 1.41
N VAL A 33 13.46 -4.92 1.49
CA VAL A 33 12.35 -5.39 2.33
C VAL A 33 11.80 -6.73 1.83
N SER A 34 11.61 -6.86 0.51
CA SER A 34 11.08 -8.09 -0.07
C SER A 34 12.03 -9.28 0.07
N LEU A 35 13.34 -9.08 -0.11
CA LEU A 35 14.36 -10.10 0.19
C LEU A 35 14.41 -10.46 1.69
N GLY A 36 13.99 -9.55 2.56
CA GLY A 36 13.83 -9.79 3.99
C GLY A 36 12.57 -10.60 4.36
N GLY A 37 11.77 -11.02 3.37
CA GLY A 37 10.57 -11.83 3.56
C GLY A 37 9.29 -11.05 3.81
N GLY A 38 9.32 -9.71 3.74
CA GLY A 38 8.13 -8.86 3.75
C GLY A 38 7.69 -8.45 2.34
N LEU A 39 6.80 -7.46 2.22
CA LEU A 39 6.49 -6.81 0.94
C LEU A 39 7.02 -5.38 0.93
N GLY A 40 8.08 -5.12 0.17
CA GLY A 40 8.58 -3.77 -0.04
C GLY A 40 7.72 -2.99 -1.04
N MET A 41 7.46 -1.71 -0.77
CA MET A 41 6.67 -0.87 -1.67
C MET A 41 7.40 0.42 -2.06
N ILE A 42 7.27 0.81 -3.33
CA ILE A 42 7.83 2.05 -3.89
C ILE A 42 6.86 3.20 -3.65
N GLY A 43 7.35 4.34 -3.15
CA GLY A 43 6.54 5.53 -2.90
C GLY A 43 6.58 6.53 -4.06
N VAL A 44 5.47 6.73 -4.75
CA VAL A 44 5.34 7.70 -5.84
C VAL A 44 4.75 9.00 -5.31
N GLY A 45 5.49 10.10 -5.46
CA GLY A 45 5.04 11.45 -5.13
C GLY A 45 4.24 12.09 -6.26
N SER A 46 3.53 13.17 -5.96
CA SER A 46 2.74 13.92 -6.95
C SER A 46 3.58 14.57 -8.06
N GLU A 47 4.84 14.87 -7.76
CA GLU A 47 5.80 15.47 -8.70
C GLU A 47 6.73 14.42 -9.34
N THR A 48 6.57 13.14 -8.98
CA THR A 48 7.40 12.07 -9.52
C THR A 48 7.16 11.94 -11.03
N PRO A 49 8.22 11.86 -11.85
CA PRO A 49 8.09 11.55 -13.27
C PRO A 49 7.61 10.10 -13.48
N ALA A 50 6.76 9.85 -14.48
CA ALA A 50 6.20 8.52 -14.71
C ALA A 50 7.29 7.49 -15.08
N GLU A 51 8.32 7.91 -15.81
CA GLU A 51 9.48 7.11 -16.17
C GLU A 51 10.29 6.65 -14.95
N TRP A 52 10.31 7.44 -13.88
CA TRP A 52 10.98 7.08 -12.63
C TRP A 52 10.28 5.89 -11.97
N VAL A 53 8.95 5.81 -12.05
CA VAL A 53 8.18 4.69 -11.49
C VAL A 53 8.63 3.37 -12.16
N VAL A 54 8.75 3.37 -13.48
CA VAL A 54 9.21 2.20 -14.25
C VAL A 54 10.66 1.87 -13.93
N GLU A 55 11.54 2.87 -13.82
CA GLU A 55 12.95 2.67 -13.46
C GLU A 55 13.09 2.01 -12.08
N GLN A 56 12.38 2.53 -11.07
CA GLN A 56 12.47 1.99 -9.72
C GLN A 56 11.85 0.62 -9.60
N ALA A 57 10.77 0.34 -10.33
CA ALA A 57 10.11 -0.96 -10.37
C ALA A 57 10.99 -2.08 -10.96
N ARG A 58 11.90 -1.75 -11.88
CA ARG A 58 12.86 -2.74 -12.42
C ARG A 58 13.77 -3.33 -11.35
N VAL A 59 14.12 -2.57 -10.32
CA VAL A 59 15.08 -3.01 -9.29
C VAL A 59 14.60 -4.24 -8.50
N PRO A 60 13.39 -4.27 -7.91
CA PRO A 60 12.85 -5.49 -7.30
C PRO A 60 12.45 -6.55 -8.34
N ALA A 61 11.99 -6.16 -9.54
CA ALA A 61 11.59 -7.10 -10.58
C ALA A 61 12.78 -7.94 -11.10
N GLU A 62 13.94 -7.30 -11.37
CA GLU A 62 15.18 -7.98 -11.78
C GLU A 62 15.76 -8.88 -10.68
N ALA A 63 15.38 -8.64 -9.42
CA ALA A 63 15.73 -9.48 -8.28
C ALA A 63 14.72 -10.64 -8.05
N ASP A 64 13.71 -10.77 -8.91
CA ASP A 64 12.68 -11.82 -8.85
C ASP A 64 11.94 -11.87 -7.50
N VAL A 65 11.59 -10.69 -6.97
CA VAL A 65 10.83 -10.56 -5.71
C VAL A 65 9.53 -9.78 -5.91
N SER A 66 8.49 -10.21 -5.20
CA SER A 66 7.21 -9.48 -5.10
C SER A 66 7.43 -8.10 -4.49
N TYR A 67 6.78 -7.08 -5.04
CA TYR A 67 6.83 -5.71 -4.54
C TYR A 67 5.52 -4.97 -4.82
N GLY A 68 5.32 -3.85 -4.13
CA GLY A 68 4.16 -2.98 -4.32
C GLY A 68 4.52 -1.56 -4.73
N ILE A 69 3.51 -0.76 -5.06
CA ILE A 69 3.64 0.67 -5.37
C ILE A 69 2.57 1.46 -4.61
N GLY A 70 2.93 2.61 -4.03
CA GLY A 70 1.97 3.55 -3.45
C GLY A 70 1.75 4.77 -4.32
N LEU A 71 0.48 5.11 -4.53
CA LEU A 71 0.01 6.23 -5.33
C LEU A 71 -0.91 7.13 -4.49
N MET A 72 -0.96 8.41 -4.85
CA MET A 72 -1.85 9.38 -4.22
C MET A 72 -3.04 9.65 -5.15
N ALA A 73 -4.26 9.36 -4.72
CA ALA A 73 -5.47 9.47 -5.53
C ALA A 73 -5.61 10.87 -6.17
N TRP A 74 -5.41 11.94 -5.37
CA TRP A 74 -5.45 13.32 -5.85
C TRP A 74 -4.39 13.64 -6.92
N ALA A 75 -3.24 12.96 -6.90
CA ALA A 75 -2.22 13.13 -7.93
C ALA A 75 -2.64 12.41 -9.23
N LEU A 76 -3.26 11.23 -9.13
CA LEU A 76 -3.72 10.47 -10.29
C LEU A 76 -4.82 11.20 -11.07
N GLU A 77 -5.68 11.97 -10.40
CA GLU A 77 -6.68 12.82 -11.07
C GLU A 77 -6.04 13.84 -12.02
N LEU A 78 -4.87 14.36 -11.66
CA LEU A 78 -4.14 15.36 -12.45
C LEU A 78 -3.11 14.73 -13.39
N ARG A 79 -2.64 13.52 -13.06
CA ARG A 79 -1.50 12.83 -13.68
C ARG A 79 -1.83 11.34 -13.92
N PRO A 80 -2.79 11.02 -14.81
CA PRO A 80 -3.21 9.64 -15.05
C PRO A 80 -2.09 8.74 -15.58
N GLU A 81 -1.02 9.32 -16.14
CA GLU A 81 0.16 8.57 -16.57
C GLU A 81 0.90 7.87 -15.42
N LEU A 82 0.75 8.33 -14.16
CA LEU A 82 1.33 7.65 -13.01
C LEU A 82 0.65 6.31 -12.74
N LEU A 83 -0.67 6.23 -12.94
CA LEU A 83 -1.41 4.97 -12.86
C LEU A 83 -0.97 4.04 -14.00
N ALA A 84 -0.87 4.55 -15.22
CA ALA A 84 -0.42 3.75 -16.36
C ALA A 84 1.00 3.20 -16.15
N ALA A 85 1.91 4.00 -15.60
CA ALA A 85 3.27 3.55 -15.27
C ALA A 85 3.30 2.49 -14.16
N ALA A 86 2.46 2.64 -13.13
CA ALA A 86 2.32 1.63 -12.08
C ALA A 86 1.74 0.32 -12.60
N ILE A 87 0.72 0.37 -13.48
CA ILE A 87 0.15 -0.83 -14.12
C ILE A 87 1.19 -1.53 -14.99
N ALA A 88 1.92 -0.76 -15.82
CA ALA A 88 2.96 -1.30 -16.69
C ALA A 88 4.16 -1.91 -15.93
N ALA A 89 4.33 -1.57 -14.65
CA ALA A 89 5.32 -2.16 -13.78
C ALA A 89 4.89 -3.53 -13.21
N GLU A 90 3.60 -3.88 -13.27
CA GLU A 90 3.05 -5.15 -12.80
C GLU A 90 3.39 -5.48 -11.31
N PRO A 91 3.26 -4.54 -10.35
CA PRO A 91 3.43 -4.86 -8.93
C PRO A 91 2.31 -5.79 -8.44
N VAL A 92 2.55 -6.56 -7.38
CA VAL A 92 1.51 -7.45 -6.81
C VAL A 92 0.44 -6.67 -6.03
N LEU A 93 0.77 -5.47 -5.55
CA LEU A 93 -0.10 -4.62 -4.74
C LEU A 93 0.11 -3.14 -5.07
N VAL A 94 -0.98 -2.42 -5.33
CA VAL A 94 -0.97 -0.95 -5.39
C VAL A 94 -1.75 -0.37 -4.21
N SER A 95 -1.09 0.47 -3.42
CA SER A 95 -1.75 1.24 -2.35
C SER A 95 -2.21 2.59 -2.89
N VAL A 96 -3.51 2.80 -3.02
CA VAL A 96 -4.10 4.09 -3.42
C VAL A 96 -4.61 4.81 -2.18
N GLY A 97 -3.95 5.91 -1.80
CA GLY A 97 -4.29 6.68 -0.60
C GLY A 97 -4.63 8.14 -0.86
N PHE A 98 -5.05 8.84 0.21
CA PHE A 98 -5.25 10.30 0.24
C PHE A 98 -6.33 10.84 -0.71
N GLY A 99 -7.40 10.08 -0.97
CA GLY A 99 -8.54 10.54 -1.78
C GLY A 99 -9.49 9.40 -2.08
N ASP A 100 -10.34 9.57 -3.10
CA ASP A 100 -11.27 8.52 -3.54
C ASP A 100 -10.52 7.45 -4.37
N PRO A 101 -10.44 6.19 -3.92
CA PRO A 101 -9.79 5.13 -4.70
C PRO A 101 -10.67 4.60 -5.84
N ALA A 102 -11.99 4.83 -5.83
CA ALA A 102 -12.94 4.18 -6.73
C ALA A 102 -12.61 4.28 -8.23
N PRO A 103 -12.12 5.41 -8.77
CA PRO A 103 -11.75 5.50 -10.19
C PRO A 103 -10.60 4.58 -10.60
N PHE A 104 -9.79 4.13 -9.63
CA PHE A 104 -8.52 3.44 -9.88
C PHE A 104 -8.58 1.95 -9.59
N VAL A 105 -9.54 1.49 -8.77
CA VAL A 105 -9.65 0.06 -8.40
C VAL A 105 -9.91 -0.82 -9.62
N GLY A 106 -10.90 -0.48 -10.46
CA GLY A 106 -11.24 -1.26 -11.65
C GLY A 106 -10.06 -1.46 -12.60
N PRO A 107 -9.38 -0.40 -13.06
CA PRO A 107 -8.20 -0.53 -13.91
C PRO A 107 -7.05 -1.36 -13.31
N LEU A 108 -6.84 -1.28 -11.99
CA LEU A 108 -5.83 -2.09 -11.30
C LEU A 108 -6.23 -3.58 -11.26
N HIS A 109 -7.51 -3.87 -10.97
CA HIS A 109 -8.05 -5.23 -10.99
C HIS A 109 -8.02 -5.85 -12.38
N ASP A 110 -8.33 -5.07 -13.43
CA ASP A 110 -8.26 -5.53 -14.84
C ASP A 110 -6.82 -5.94 -15.22
N ALA A 111 -5.81 -5.34 -14.58
CA ALA A 111 -4.41 -5.69 -14.72
C ALA A 111 -3.94 -6.82 -13.78
N GLY A 112 -4.83 -7.40 -12.96
CA GLY A 112 -4.50 -8.44 -12.00
C GLY A 112 -3.78 -7.95 -10.74
N ILE A 113 -3.80 -6.65 -10.47
CA ILE A 113 -3.11 -6.02 -9.35
C ILE A 113 -4.07 -5.84 -8.18
N ALA A 114 -3.70 -6.33 -6.99
CA ALA A 114 -4.48 -6.12 -5.77
C ALA A 114 -4.42 -4.65 -5.32
N VAL A 115 -5.47 -4.17 -4.65
CA VAL A 115 -5.54 -2.76 -4.20
C VAL A 115 -5.60 -2.64 -2.69
N ALA A 116 -4.67 -1.88 -2.11
CA ALA A 116 -4.74 -1.44 -0.73
C ALA A 116 -5.23 0.01 -0.62
N THR A 117 -5.96 0.33 0.45
CA THR A 117 -6.34 1.72 0.75
C THR A 117 -6.10 2.05 2.22
N PRO A 118 -5.29 3.08 2.54
CA PRO A 118 -5.20 3.60 3.89
C PRO A 118 -6.46 4.34 4.30
N VAL A 119 -6.90 4.06 5.53
CA VAL A 119 -8.10 4.63 6.15
C VAL A 119 -7.73 5.23 7.49
N ASN A 120 -8.28 6.40 7.81
CA ASN A 120 -8.10 7.05 9.12
C ASN A 120 -9.42 7.16 9.90
N THR A 121 -10.55 6.89 9.24
CA THR A 121 -11.91 6.93 9.80
C THR A 121 -12.76 5.78 9.25
N LEU A 122 -13.90 5.49 9.90
CA LEU A 122 -14.87 4.51 9.37
C LEU A 122 -15.54 4.99 8.07
N ALA A 123 -15.66 6.30 7.85
CA ALA A 123 -16.13 6.82 6.58
C ALA A 123 -15.15 6.54 5.43
N ASP A 124 -13.83 6.56 5.72
CA ASP A 124 -12.83 6.16 4.74
C ASP A 124 -12.87 4.65 4.49
N LEU A 125 -13.13 3.86 5.53
CA LEU A 125 -13.36 2.42 5.41
C LEU A 125 -14.55 2.13 4.49
N ASP A 126 -15.70 2.76 4.72
CA ASP A 126 -16.90 2.56 3.89
C ASP A 126 -16.61 2.89 2.41
N ARG A 127 -15.87 3.97 2.15
CA ARG A 127 -15.43 4.33 0.79
C ARG A 127 -14.48 3.30 0.19
N ALA A 128 -13.47 2.86 0.93
CA ALA A 128 -12.52 1.86 0.47
C ALA A 128 -13.21 0.52 0.14
N LEU A 129 -14.13 0.07 1.00
CA LEU A 129 -14.91 -1.14 0.77
C LEU A 129 -15.87 -0.99 -0.41
N GLY A 130 -16.57 0.14 -0.51
CA GLY A 130 -17.46 0.45 -1.63
C GLY A 130 -16.74 0.55 -2.98
N ALA A 131 -15.50 1.02 -2.98
CA ALA A 131 -14.63 1.05 -4.14
C ALA A 131 -14.09 -0.33 -4.53
N GLY A 132 -14.16 -1.31 -3.64
CA GLY A 132 -13.67 -2.67 -3.88
C GLY A 132 -12.22 -2.92 -3.45
N ALA A 133 -11.66 -2.11 -2.55
CA ALA A 133 -10.32 -2.33 -2.02
C ALA A 133 -10.16 -3.73 -1.40
N ASP A 134 -9.01 -4.33 -1.62
CA ASP A 134 -8.68 -5.69 -1.21
C ASP A 134 -8.09 -5.77 0.19
N VAL A 135 -7.24 -4.79 0.51
CA VAL A 135 -6.55 -4.68 1.78
C VAL A 135 -6.81 -3.30 2.38
N ILE A 136 -7.19 -3.27 3.65
CA ILE A 136 -7.38 -2.02 4.38
C ILE A 136 -6.13 -1.72 5.18
N VAL A 137 -5.60 -0.49 5.09
CA VAL A 137 -4.50 -0.05 5.96
C VAL A 137 -5.06 0.88 7.03
N ALA A 138 -5.30 0.37 8.23
CA ALA A 138 -5.73 1.17 9.38
C ALA A 138 -4.55 2.02 9.88
N GLN A 139 -4.50 3.28 9.42
CA GLN A 139 -3.37 4.18 9.66
C GLN A 139 -3.69 5.14 10.81
N GLY A 140 -3.00 4.97 11.93
CA GLY A 140 -3.08 5.89 13.07
C GLY A 140 -2.30 7.19 12.88
N THR A 141 -2.60 8.17 13.74
CA THR A 141 -1.95 9.49 13.79
C THR A 141 -0.45 9.42 14.11
N GLU A 142 0.01 8.29 14.65
CA GLU A 142 1.41 7.99 14.95
C GLU A 142 2.22 7.66 13.68
N ALA A 143 1.57 7.46 12.52
CA ALA A 143 2.27 7.31 11.25
C ALA A 143 2.93 8.63 10.82
N GLY A 144 3.96 8.53 9.98
CA GLY A 144 4.56 9.69 9.34
C GLY A 144 3.72 10.19 8.15
N GLY A 145 3.95 11.44 7.73
CA GLY A 145 3.28 12.04 6.56
C GLY A 145 1.88 12.55 6.87
N HIS A 146 0.98 12.47 5.90
CA HIS A 146 -0.42 12.86 6.06
C HIS A 146 -1.17 11.77 6.82
N THR A 147 -1.77 12.13 7.95
CA THR A 147 -2.52 11.22 8.81
C THR A 147 -3.82 11.85 9.28
N GLY A 148 -4.73 11.03 9.80
CA GLY A 148 -5.88 11.51 10.56
C GLY A 148 -5.55 11.77 12.03
N HIS A 149 -6.57 11.96 12.85
CA HIS A 149 -6.41 12.34 14.27
C HIS A 149 -6.56 11.19 15.27
N ARG A 150 -6.74 9.96 14.78
CA ARG A 150 -7.04 8.79 15.61
C ARG A 150 -5.79 7.97 15.86
N ALA A 151 -5.57 7.53 17.09
CA ALA A 151 -4.48 6.61 17.43
C ALA A 151 -4.66 5.24 16.75
N THR A 152 -3.56 4.55 16.45
CA THR A 152 -3.55 3.26 15.72
C THR A 152 -4.44 2.22 16.41
N LEU A 153 -4.29 2.01 17.72
CA LEU A 153 -4.99 0.93 18.43
C LEU A 153 -6.53 1.06 18.38
N PRO A 154 -7.15 2.20 18.78
CA PRO A 154 -8.61 2.32 18.71
C PRO A 154 -9.14 2.30 17.27
N LEU A 155 -8.41 2.89 16.31
CA LEU A 155 -8.80 2.82 14.90
C LEU A 155 -8.79 1.37 14.39
N LEU A 156 -7.73 0.62 14.68
CA LEU A 156 -7.57 -0.77 14.26
C LEU A 156 -8.69 -1.65 14.81
N GLN A 157 -9.06 -1.49 16.09
CA GLN A 157 -10.16 -2.25 16.71
C GLN A 157 -11.50 -2.01 16.00
N GLU A 158 -11.81 -0.76 15.66
CA GLU A 158 -13.05 -0.44 14.96
C GLU A 158 -13.07 -0.94 13.53
N VAL A 159 -11.95 -0.82 12.80
CA VAL A 159 -11.83 -1.35 11.44
C VAL A 159 -11.99 -2.87 11.44
N LEU A 160 -11.30 -3.58 12.33
CA LEU A 160 -11.41 -5.04 12.46
C LEU A 160 -12.82 -5.51 12.84
N ALA A 161 -13.60 -4.70 13.55
CA ALA A 161 -14.98 -5.01 13.89
C ALA A 161 -15.95 -4.77 12.72
N ALA A 162 -15.56 -3.95 11.73
CA ALA A 162 -16.43 -3.50 10.65
C ALA A 162 -16.20 -4.21 9.31
N THR A 163 -15.12 -4.98 9.16
CA THR A 163 -14.82 -5.68 7.90
C THR A 163 -14.12 -7.01 8.10
N ASP A 164 -14.39 -7.96 7.20
CA ASP A 164 -13.66 -9.22 7.06
C ASP A 164 -12.48 -9.11 6.08
N ARG A 165 -12.27 -7.94 5.45
CA ARG A 165 -11.10 -7.71 4.58
C ARG A 165 -9.82 -7.81 5.40
N PRO A 166 -8.72 -8.33 4.83
CA PRO A 166 -7.42 -8.26 5.47
C PRO A 166 -7.04 -6.81 5.84
N VAL A 167 -6.57 -6.62 7.08
CA VAL A 167 -6.20 -5.30 7.60
C VAL A 167 -4.71 -5.26 7.95
N LEU A 168 -4.02 -4.21 7.51
CA LEU A 168 -2.69 -3.82 7.95
C LEU A 168 -2.80 -2.70 8.98
N ALA A 169 -2.10 -2.83 10.10
CA ALA A 169 -1.94 -1.74 11.06
C ALA A 169 -0.75 -0.86 10.65
N ALA A 170 -0.94 0.46 10.60
CA ALA A 170 0.13 1.42 10.28
C ALA A 170 0.16 2.57 11.29
N GLY A 171 1.36 2.97 11.70
CA GLY A 171 1.59 4.02 12.69
C GLY A 171 1.98 3.45 14.06
N GLY A 172 3.16 3.84 14.56
CA GLY A 172 3.67 3.41 15.86
C GLY A 172 4.26 1.99 15.94
N VAL A 173 4.24 1.21 14.86
CA VAL A 173 4.80 -0.15 14.82
C VAL A 173 6.26 -0.12 14.36
N ALA A 174 7.20 -0.36 15.29
CA ALA A 174 8.63 -0.32 15.01
C ALA A 174 9.43 -1.52 15.58
N THR A 175 8.80 -2.38 16.38
CA THR A 175 9.45 -3.54 16.99
C THR A 175 8.51 -4.74 16.95
N GLY A 176 9.04 -5.94 17.16
CA GLY A 176 8.23 -7.17 17.21
C GLY A 176 7.20 -7.23 18.34
N ALA A 177 7.27 -6.35 19.35
CA ALA A 177 6.23 -6.25 20.38
C ALA A 177 4.97 -5.49 19.89
N GLY A 178 5.10 -4.71 18.82
CA GLY A 178 3.98 -4.03 18.17
C GLY A 178 3.38 -4.82 17.01
N LEU A 179 4.00 -5.95 16.64
CA LEU A 179 3.51 -6.91 15.65
C LEU A 179 2.74 -8.03 16.36
#